data_AF-B1KRK2-F1
#
_entry.id   AF-B1KRK2-F1
#
_cell.length_a   1.000
_cell.length_b   1.000
_cell.length_c   1.000
_cell.angle_alpha   90.00
_cell.angle_beta   90.00
_cell.angle_gamma   90.00
#
_symmetry.space_group_name_H-M   'P 1'
#
loop_
_entity.id
_entity.type
_entity.pdbx_description
1 polymer ?
#
loop_
_entity_poly.entity_id
_entity_poly.type
_entity_poly.pdbx_seq_one_letter_code
_entity_poly.pdbx_strand_id
1 'polypeptide(L)'
;MGALLVAMVGLSGQAHAVFYDLYSGMLNQKGDQLLLSKCGIVSVDFILEFETPQLKGQLPDLAANGIVQLHVKGKVEEKDGQYHLMVHDINHITVGSSCDLLDVSVEERKQ
;
A
#
# COMPACT_ATOMS: atom_id res chain seq x y z
N MET A 1 -28.17 -33.04 48.70
CA MET A 1 -27.90 -31.59 48.53
C MET A 1 -26.72 -31.47 47.59
N GLY A 2 -26.98 -31.17 46.32
CA GLY A 2 -25.98 -31.19 45.26
C GLY A 2 -25.32 -29.81 45.08
N ALA A 3 -24.02 -29.80 44.85
CA ALA A 3 -23.28 -28.62 44.42
C ALA A 3 -22.93 -28.81 42.93
N LEU A 4 -23.51 -27.97 42.07
CA LEU A 4 -23.13 -27.88 40.66
C LEU A 4 -22.18 -26.68 40.52
N LEU A 5 -20.89 -26.93 40.36
CA LEU A 5 -19.89 -25.92 40.03
C LEU A 5 -19.96 -25.64 38.52
N VAL A 6 -20.48 -24.48 38.15
CA VAL A 6 -20.48 -24.01 36.76
C VAL A 6 -19.11 -23.39 36.48
N ALA A 7 -18.25 -24.11 35.77
CA ALA A 7 -17.01 -23.58 35.22
C ALA A 7 -17.35 -22.67 34.04
N MET A 8 -17.29 -21.35 34.25
CA MET A 8 -17.36 -20.37 33.17
C MET A 8 -16.00 -20.37 32.45
N VAL A 9 -15.92 -21.09 31.33
CA VAL A 9 -14.78 -20.99 30.41
C VAL A 9 -14.94 -19.67 29.67
N GLY A 10 -14.23 -18.64 30.13
CA GLY A 10 -14.14 -17.36 29.45
C GLY A 10 -13.47 -17.55 28.10
N LEU A 11 -14.24 -17.37 27.02
CA LEU A 11 -13.72 -17.31 25.66
C LEU A 11 -12.96 -15.98 25.52
N SER A 12 -11.65 -16.00 25.73
CA SER A 12 -10.77 -14.86 25.45
C SER A 12 -10.64 -14.71 23.93
N GLY A 13 -11.48 -13.85 23.36
CA GLY A 13 -11.32 -13.37 21.99
C GLY A 13 -9.99 -12.63 21.86
N GLN A 14 -9.01 -13.26 21.23
CA GLN A 14 -7.72 -12.63 20.96
C GLN A 14 -7.94 -11.60 19.84
N ALA A 15 -7.95 -10.31 20.18
CA ALA A 15 -7.94 -9.26 19.19
C ALA A 15 -6.58 -9.32 18.46
N HIS A 16 -6.56 -9.87 17.25
CA HIS A 16 -5.39 -9.80 16.39
C HIS A 16 -5.21 -8.34 15.96
N ALA A 17 -4.14 -7.70 16.43
CA ALA A 17 -3.76 -6.38 15.94
C ALA A 17 -3.37 -6.48 14.46
N VAL A 18 -4.01 -5.67 13.61
CA VAL A 18 -3.63 -5.55 12.20
C VAL A 18 -2.51 -4.51 12.11
N PHE A 19 -1.37 -4.91 11.59
CA PHE A 19 -0.22 -4.03 11.39
C PHE A 19 -0.13 -3.64 9.92
N TYR A 20 0.06 -2.34 9.68
CA TYR A 20 0.31 -1.78 8.36
C TYR A 20 1.68 -1.10 8.35
N ASP A 21 2.42 -1.31 7.27
CA ASP A 21 3.71 -0.67 7.03
C ASP A 21 3.58 0.44 5.98
N LEU A 22 4.58 1.32 5.96
CA LEU A 22 4.69 2.40 4.97
C LEU A 22 5.53 1.95 3.78
N TYR A 23 4.99 2.15 2.57
CA TYR A 23 5.65 1.84 1.32
C TYR A 23 5.71 3.08 0.43
N SER A 24 6.87 3.30 -0.18
CA SER A 24 7.08 4.35 -1.18
C SER A 24 7.65 3.74 -2.45
N GLY A 25 7.11 4.13 -3.60
CA GLY A 25 7.48 3.57 -4.88
C GLY A 25 6.84 4.27 -6.06
N MET A 26 7.21 3.81 -7.25
CA MET A 26 6.65 4.27 -8.51
C MET A 26 5.44 3.44 -8.88
N LEU A 27 4.34 4.11 -9.22
CA LEU A 27 3.16 3.47 -9.76
C LEU A 27 3.40 3.13 -11.23
N ASN A 28 3.25 1.85 -11.56
CA ASN A 28 3.35 1.32 -12.90
C ASN A 28 2.09 0.53 -13.25
N GLN A 29 1.84 0.32 -14.54
CA GLN A 29 0.74 -0.52 -15.01
C GLN A 29 1.25 -1.60 -15.97
N LYS A 30 0.84 -2.85 -15.71
CA LYS A 30 1.14 -4.01 -16.55
C LYS A 30 -0.15 -4.74 -16.88
N GLY A 31 -0.67 -4.52 -18.09
CA GLY A 31 -2.03 -4.96 -18.44
C GLY A 31 -3.06 -4.26 -17.54
N ASP A 32 -3.89 -5.04 -16.86
CA ASP A 32 -4.92 -4.53 -15.93
C ASP A 32 -4.42 -4.38 -14.48
N GLN A 33 -3.16 -4.75 -14.21
CA GLN A 33 -2.58 -4.69 -12.87
C GLN A 33 -1.85 -3.37 -12.64
N LEU A 34 -2.08 -2.79 -11.47
CA LEU A 34 -1.29 -1.70 -10.94
C LEU A 34 -0.17 -2.27 -10.07
N LEU A 35 1.03 -1.76 -10.27
CA LEU A 35 2.25 -2.20 -9.59
C LEU A 35 2.85 -1.02 -8.83
N LEU A 36 3.35 -1.27 -7.63
CA LEU A 36 4.21 -0.33 -6.91
C LEU A 36 5.64 -0.87 -6.94
N SER A 37 6.48 -0.25 -7.75
CA SER A 37 7.90 -0.55 -7.81
C SER A 37 8.61 0.22 -6.71
N LYS A 38 9.15 -0.47 -5.69
CA LYS A 38 9.77 0.17 -4.53
C LYS A 38 10.90 1.11 -4.92
N CYS A 39 10.94 2.31 -4.32
CA CYS A 39 12.12 3.17 -4.42
C CYS A 39 13.33 2.47 -3.77
N GLY A 40 14.37 2.12 -4.53
CA GLY A 40 15.60 1.52 -3.98
C GLY A 40 16.44 0.75 -5.01
N ILE A 41 17.56 0.18 -4.55
CA ILE A 41 18.56 -0.52 -5.38
C ILE A 41 18.03 -1.87 -5.90
N VAL A 42 17.11 -2.49 -5.17
CA VAL A 42 16.46 -3.74 -5.56
C VAL A 42 15.03 -3.41 -5.95
N SER A 43 14.71 -3.55 -7.24
CA SER A 43 13.36 -3.39 -7.76
C SER A 43 12.51 -4.59 -7.32
N VAL A 44 11.77 -4.41 -6.23
CA VAL A 44 10.67 -5.31 -5.85
C VAL A 44 9.38 -4.63 -6.29
N ASP A 45 8.63 -5.32 -7.13
CA ASP A 45 7.30 -4.89 -7.57
C ASP A 45 6.24 -5.52 -6.68
N PHE A 46 5.35 -4.69 -6.15
CA PHE A 46 4.17 -5.13 -5.43
C PHE A 46 2.94 -4.97 -6.32
N ILE A 47 2.13 -6.02 -6.47
CA ILE A 47 0.81 -5.90 -7.08
C ILE A 47 -0.10 -5.16 -6.12
N LEU A 48 -0.68 -4.04 -6.56
CA LEU A 48 -1.57 -3.25 -5.73
C LEU A 48 -2.96 -3.85 -5.71
N GLU A 49 -3.40 -4.23 -4.51
CA GLU A 49 -4.79 -4.47 -4.17
C GLU A 49 -5.27 -3.33 -3.27
N PHE A 50 -6.57 -3.00 -3.31
CA PHE A 50 -7.11 -1.89 -2.53
C PHE A 50 -8.21 -2.41 -1.63
N GLU A 51 -8.15 -2.09 -0.34
CA GLU A 51 -9.19 -2.50 0.62
C GLU A 51 -10.56 -1.94 0.25
N THR A 52 -10.57 -0.78 -0.42
CA THR A 52 -11.79 -0.14 -0.91
C THR A 52 -11.60 0.36 -2.35
N PRO A 53 -12.65 0.32 -3.19
CA PRO A 53 -12.57 0.84 -4.55
C PRO A 53 -12.34 2.35 -4.59
N GLN A 54 -12.71 3.09 -3.54
CA GLN A 54 -12.48 4.53 -3.42
C GLN A 54 -10.99 4.87 -3.43
N LEU A 55 -10.14 4.05 -2.81
CA LEU A 55 -8.68 4.25 -2.81
C LEU A 55 -8.12 4.18 -4.23
N LYS A 56 -8.55 3.19 -5.02
CA LYS A 56 -8.16 3.08 -6.44
C LYS A 56 -8.59 4.32 -7.24
N GLY A 57 -9.77 4.87 -6.94
CA GLY A 57 -10.30 6.08 -7.58
C GLY A 57 -9.53 7.37 -7.29
N GLN A 58 -8.66 7.39 -6.28
CA GLN A 58 -7.78 8.53 -5.98
C GLN A 58 -6.54 8.56 -6.88
N LEU A 59 -6.21 7.45 -7.55
CA LEU A 59 -5.03 7.37 -8.39
C LEU A 59 -5.22 8.18 -9.67
N PRO A 60 -4.18 8.93 -10.10
CA PRO A 60 -4.22 9.64 -11.36
C PRO A 60 -4.22 8.64 -12.53
N ASP A 61 -4.73 9.08 -13.68
CA ASP A 61 -4.59 8.33 -14.93
C ASP A 61 -3.11 8.30 -15.34
N LEU A 62 -2.49 7.13 -15.28
CA LEU A 62 -1.09 6.93 -15.63
C LEU A 62 -0.78 7.32 -17.08
N ALA A 63 -1.71 7.09 -18.00
CA ALA A 63 -1.50 7.43 -19.42
C ALA A 63 -1.38 8.95 -19.63
N ALA A 64 -2.06 9.74 -18.82
CA ALA A 64 -2.04 11.20 -18.90
C ALA A 64 -0.90 11.84 -18.08
N ASN A 65 -0.48 11.20 -16.99
CA ASN A 65 0.40 11.80 -15.98
C ASN A 65 1.86 11.32 -16.06
N GLY A 66 2.13 10.26 -16.83
CA GLY A 66 3.49 9.74 -17.03
C GLY A 66 4.06 9.11 -15.74
N ILE A 67 4.94 9.83 -15.06
CA ILE A 67 5.65 9.36 -13.87
C ILE A 67 4.83 9.68 -12.62
N VAL A 68 4.48 8.67 -11.82
CA VAL A 68 3.70 8.83 -10.59
C VAL A 68 4.39 8.12 -9.43
N GLN A 69 4.74 8.86 -8.40
CA GLN A 69 5.23 8.32 -7.14
C GLN A 69 4.10 8.23 -6.12
N LEU A 70 4.03 7.12 -5.38
CA LEU A 70 3.06 6.89 -4.33
C LEU A 70 3.73 6.64 -2.99
N HIS A 71 3.07 7.12 -1.93
CA HIS A 71 3.36 6.77 -0.55
C HIS A 71 2.08 6.21 0.05
N VAL A 72 2.11 4.95 0.49
CA VAL A 72 0.92 4.22 0.93
C VAL A 72 1.18 3.49 2.25
N LYS A 73 0.11 3.27 3.01
CA LYS A 73 0.07 2.29 4.09
C LYS A 73 -0.62 1.04 3.61
N GLY A 74 -0.03 -0.10 3.91
CA GLY A 74 -0.63 -1.38 3.56
C GLY A 74 0.03 -2.55 4.24
N LYS A 75 -0.44 -3.74 3.88
CA LYS A 75 0.16 -5.01 4.30
C LYS A 75 0.56 -5.79 3.08
N VAL A 76 1.73 -6.43 3.14
CA VAL A 76 2.20 -7.32 2.08
C VAL A 76 1.73 -8.74 2.36
N GLU A 77 1.18 -9.37 1.34
CA GLU A 77 0.83 -10.78 1.30
C GLU A 77 1.54 -11.42 0.11
N GLU A 78 2.13 -12.60 0.29
CA GLU A 78 2.67 -13.37 -0.83
C GLU A 78 1.60 -14.35 -1.33
N LYS A 79 1.31 -14.30 -2.64
CA LYS A 79 0.37 -15.20 -3.32
C LYS A 79 1.06 -15.75 -4.57
N ASP A 80 1.18 -17.08 -4.67
CA ASP A 80 1.78 -17.75 -5.84
C ASP A 80 3.16 -17.20 -6.25
N GLY A 81 4.01 -16.86 -5.26
CA GLY A 81 5.35 -16.31 -5.46
C GLY A 81 5.39 -14.85 -5.91
N GLN A 82 4.26 -14.14 -5.86
CA GLN A 82 4.15 -12.71 -6.14
C GLN A 82 3.77 -11.96 -4.86
N TYR A 83 4.34 -10.77 -4.68
CA TYR A 83 4.02 -9.91 -3.55
C TYR A 83 2.83 -9.00 -3.90
N HIS A 84 1.78 -9.09 -3.11
CA HIS A 84 0.58 -8.25 -3.20
C HIS A 84 0.60 -7.26 -2.03
N LEU A 85 0.50 -5.98 -2.32
CA LEU A 85 0.36 -4.93 -1.31
C LEU A 85 -1.11 -4.53 -1.24
N MET A 86 -1.77 -4.95 -0.16
CA MET A 86 -3.12 -4.51 0.16
C MET A 86 -3.06 -3.10 0.75
N VAL A 87 -3.48 -2.12 -0.03
CA VAL A 87 -3.47 -0.70 0.31
C VAL A 87 -4.65 -0.38 1.22
N HIS A 88 -4.33 0.07 2.42
CA HIS A 88 -5.27 0.57 3.42
C HIS A 88 -5.46 2.09 3.28
N ASP A 89 -4.40 2.82 2.94
CA ASP A 89 -4.41 4.28 2.85
C ASP A 89 -3.38 4.78 1.84
N ILE A 90 -3.70 5.87 1.13
CA ILE A 90 -2.80 6.57 0.22
C ILE A 90 -2.43 7.89 0.88
N ASN A 91 -1.20 7.96 1.40
CA ASN A 91 -0.74 9.13 2.15
C ASN A 91 -0.31 10.27 1.25
N HIS A 92 0.30 9.98 0.10
CA HIS A 92 0.78 10.99 -0.83
C HIS A 92 0.83 10.46 -2.27
N ILE A 93 0.57 11.35 -3.22
CA ILE A 93 0.68 11.13 -4.65
C ILE A 93 1.49 12.29 -5.23
N THR A 94 2.60 11.99 -5.89
CA THR A 94 3.40 12.99 -6.62
C THR A 94 3.43 12.63 -8.09
N VAL A 95 3.05 13.58 -8.96
CA VAL A 95 3.13 13.43 -10.41
C VAL A 95 4.38 14.15 -10.93
N GLY A 96 5.09 13.54 -11.86
CA GLY A 96 6.27 14.11 -12.50
C GLY A 96 7.57 14.02 -11.70
N SER A 97 7.55 13.38 -10.53
CA SER A 97 8.74 13.12 -9.70
C SER A 97 9.02 11.64 -9.64
N SER A 98 10.29 11.25 -9.80
CA SER A 98 10.77 9.88 -9.60
C SER A 98 11.35 9.67 -8.20
N CYS A 99 11.64 8.40 -7.86
CA CYS A 99 12.35 8.02 -6.64
C CYS A 99 13.83 8.43 -6.63
N ASP A 100 14.38 8.96 -7.72
CA ASP A 100 15.79 9.32 -7.79
C ASP A 100 16.03 10.58 -6.95
N LEU A 101 16.97 10.51 -6.01
CA LEU A 101 17.36 11.65 -5.15
C LEU A 101 17.91 12.85 -5.96
N LEU A 102 18.18 12.65 -7.25
CA LEU A 102 18.61 13.69 -8.19
C LEU A 102 17.43 14.35 -8.92
N ASP A 103 16.22 13.83 -8.75
CA ASP A 103 14.99 14.42 -9.25
C ASP A 103 14.55 15.52 -8.28
N VAL A 104 15.39 16.55 -8.19
CA VAL A 104 15.08 17.82 -7.55
C VAL A 104 13.99 18.44 -8.40
N SER A 105 12.74 18.09 -8.07
CA SER A 105 11.57 18.70 -8.66
C SER A 105 11.71 20.21 -8.51
N VAL A 106 11.65 20.86 -9.68
CA VAL A 106 11.67 22.29 -9.92
C VAL A 106 10.49 22.93 -9.20
N GLU A 107 10.63 23.20 -7.90
CA GLU A 107 9.68 23.99 -7.11
C GLU A 107 10.32 25.31 -6.64
N GLU A 108 11.16 25.91 -7.48
CA GLU A 108 11.75 27.26 -7.27
C GLU A 108 11.62 28.12 -8.54
N ARG A 109 10.51 28.01 -9.28
CA ARG A 109 10.16 28.99 -10.33
C ARG A 109 8.66 29.23 -10.44
N LYS A 110 8.07 29.79 -9.39
CA LYS A 110 7.00 30.77 -9.60
C LYS A 110 6.89 31.78 -8.45
N GLN A 111 7.55 32.91 -8.71
CA GLN A 111 7.29 34.28 -8.22
C GLN A 111 7.64 34.62 -6.77
#